data_AF-A0A6J4KV10-F1
#
_entry.id   AF-A0A6J4KV10-F1
#
_cell.length_a   1.000
_cell.length_b   1.000
_cell.length_c   1.000
_cell.angle_alpha   90.00
_cell.angle_beta   90.00
_cell.angle_gamma   90.00
#
_symmetry.space_group_name_H-M   'P 1'
#
loop_
_entity.id
_entity.type
_entity.pdbx_description
1 polymer ?
#
loop_
_entity_poly.entity_id
_entity_poly.type
_entity_poly.pdbx_seq_one_letter_code
_entity_poly.pdbx_strand_id
1 'polypeptide(L)'
;NDGLGRGADQLFLKAALDGFASIAFAASFGWGVAASVVTLVLVQGSLTVAGVALGTVLTSAQVSALEATGGLVLVGVGLGLLRLRRLPVGDLLPALVIAPLLTAAVVALR
;
A
#
# COMPACT_ATOMS: atom_id res chain seq x y z
N ASN A 1 11.02 -6.05 -8.08
CA ASN A 1 10.81 -7.36 -7.43
C ASN A 1 9.43 -7.92 -7.76
N ASP A 2 8.83 -7.50 -8.88
CA ASP A 2 7.60 -8.09 -9.41
C ASP A 2 7.72 -8.02 -10.94
N GLY A 3 7.58 -9.16 -11.61
CA GLY A 3 7.76 -9.27 -13.08
C GLY A 3 9.07 -9.90 -13.60
N LEU A 4 9.96 -10.39 -12.72
CA LEU A 4 11.22 -11.09 -13.12
C LEU A 4 11.31 -12.56 -12.64
N GLY A 5 10.19 -13.16 -12.22
CA GLY A 5 10.18 -14.56 -11.77
C GLY A 5 10.71 -14.81 -10.34
N ARG A 6 10.66 -13.81 -9.44
CA ARG A 6 11.07 -13.94 -8.03
C ARG A 6 9.90 -13.95 -7.01
N GLY A 7 8.74 -14.46 -7.44
CA GLY A 7 7.66 -14.94 -6.56
C GLY A 7 6.62 -13.90 -6.14
N ALA A 8 5.35 -14.32 -6.15
CA ALA A 8 4.23 -13.59 -5.53
C ALA A 8 4.23 -13.73 -4.00
N ASP A 9 5.40 -13.96 -3.39
CA ASP A 9 5.56 -14.34 -1.99
C ASP A 9 5.03 -13.25 -1.05
N GLN A 10 5.23 -11.99 -1.40
CA GLN A 10 4.70 -10.87 -0.63
C GLN A 10 3.16 -10.78 -0.73
N LEU A 11 2.60 -11.14 -1.88
CA LEU A 11 1.15 -11.20 -2.10
C LEU A 11 0.54 -12.40 -1.36
N PHE A 12 1.21 -13.55 -1.35
CA PHE A 12 0.80 -14.73 -0.59
C PHE A 12 0.90 -14.50 0.91
N LEU A 13 1.97 -13.87 1.38
CA LEU A 13 2.14 -13.51 2.78
C LEU A 13 1.01 -12.57 3.23
N LYS A 14 0.71 -11.54 2.43
CA LYS A 14 -0.42 -10.63 2.65
C LYS A 14 -1.75 -11.39 2.73
N ALA A 15 -2.02 -12.26 1.76
CA ALA A 15 -3.26 -13.05 1.71
C ALA A 15 -3.39 -14.00 2.92
N ALA A 16 -2.31 -14.60 3.39
CA ALA A 16 -2.32 -15.44 4.58
C ALA A 16 -2.65 -14.63 5.85
N LEU A 17 -2.09 -13.42 5.98
CA LEU A 17 -2.40 -12.51 7.10
C LEU A 17 -3.85 -12.03 7.08
N ASP A 18 -4.36 -11.63 5.92
CA ASP A 18 -5.76 -11.20 5.76
C ASP A 18 -6.72 -12.38 5.99
N GLY A 19 -6.34 -13.59 5.56
CA GLY A 19 -7.08 -14.83 5.83
C GLY A 19 -7.18 -15.14 7.32
N PHE A 20 -6.07 -15.07 8.06
CA PHE A 20 -6.07 -15.24 9.52
C PHE A 20 -6.96 -14.18 10.21
N ALA A 21 -6.86 -12.91 9.81
CA ALA A 21 -7.70 -11.84 10.36
C ALA A 21 -9.20 -12.07 10.06
N SER A 22 -9.52 -12.57 8.87
CA SER A 22 -10.91 -12.85 8.47
C SER A 22 -11.58 -13.91 9.33
N ILE A 23 -10.85 -14.91 9.84
CA ILE A 23 -11.37 -15.93 10.76
C ILE A 23 -11.80 -15.28 12.08
N ALA A 24 -10.95 -14.42 12.64
CA ALA A 24 -11.26 -13.69 13.87
C ALA A 24 -12.47 -12.75 13.69
N PHE A 25 -12.54 -12.03 12.57
CA PHE A 25 -13.70 -11.21 12.26
C PHE A 25 -14.96 -12.03 11.96
N ALA A 26 -14.84 -13.20 11.34
CA ALA A 26 -15.99 -14.07 11.03
C ALA A 26 -16.59 -14.65 12.31
N ALA A 27 -15.79 -14.91 13.35
CA ALA A 27 -16.30 -15.31 14.65
C ALA A 27 -17.15 -14.22 15.33
N SER A 28 -16.89 -12.94 15.05
CA SER A 28 -17.64 -11.80 15.61
C SER A 28 -18.80 -11.32 14.73
N PHE A 29 -18.61 -11.32 13.40
CA PHE A 29 -19.54 -10.73 12.41
C PHE A 29 -20.20 -11.76 11.48
N GLY A 30 -19.89 -13.05 11.65
CA GLY A 30 -20.48 -14.14 10.89
C GLY A 30 -20.24 -14.04 9.38
N TRP A 31 -21.26 -14.41 8.60
CA TRP A 31 -21.23 -14.41 7.14
C TRP A 31 -20.96 -13.01 6.53
N GLY A 32 -21.18 -11.93 7.29
CA GLY A 32 -20.94 -10.56 6.84
C GLY A 32 -19.48 -10.30 6.41
N VAL A 33 -18.51 -11.09 6.88
CA VAL A 33 -17.11 -10.98 6.46
C VAL A 33 -16.92 -11.36 5.00
N ALA A 34 -17.67 -12.32 4.46
CA ALA A 34 -17.57 -12.70 3.05
C ALA A 34 -17.94 -11.54 2.11
N ALA A 35 -18.86 -10.67 2.53
CA ALA A 35 -19.25 -9.49 1.76
C ALA A 35 -18.11 -8.44 1.63
N SER A 36 -17.10 -8.47 2.51
CA SER A 36 -15.94 -7.56 2.44
C SER A 36 -15.06 -7.79 1.22
N VAL A 37 -15.19 -8.96 0.56
CA VAL A 37 -14.44 -9.27 -0.67
C VAL A 37 -14.73 -8.25 -1.78
N VAL A 38 -15.94 -7.70 -1.84
CA VAL A 38 -16.32 -6.69 -2.83
C VAL A 38 -15.50 -5.42 -2.62
N THR A 39 -15.41 -4.96 -1.37
CA THR A 39 -14.61 -3.77 -1.02
C THR A 39 -13.12 -4.02 -1.24
N LEU A 40 -12.61 -5.19 -0.90
CA LEU A 40 -11.21 -5.56 -1.13
C LEU A 40 -10.87 -5.54 -2.62
N VAL A 41 -11.67 -6.21 -3.45
CA VAL A 41 -11.47 -6.25 -4.90
C VAL A 41 -11.57 -4.85 -5.52
N LEU A 42 -12.54 -4.04 -5.09
CA LEU A 42 -12.69 -2.69 -5.62
C LEU A 42 -11.55 -1.77 -5.20
N VAL A 43 -11.24 -1.67 -3.90
CA VAL A 43 -10.23 -0.73 -3.40
C VAL A 43 -8.82 -1.23 -3.69
N GLN A 44 -8.49 -2.46 -3.31
CA GLN A 44 -7.15 -2.99 -3.52
C GLN A 44 -6.89 -3.25 -5.01
N GLY A 45 -7.88 -3.81 -5.72
CA GLY A 45 -7.75 -4.05 -7.16
C GLY A 45 -7.62 -2.76 -7.96
N SER A 46 -8.40 -1.72 -7.66
CA SER A 46 -8.23 -0.42 -8.34
C SER A 46 -6.87 0.21 -8.06
N LEU A 47 -6.36 0.13 -6.83
CA LEU A 47 -5.02 0.61 -6.49
C LEU A 47 -3.92 -0.20 -7.21
N THR A 48 -4.07 -1.52 -7.33
CA THR A 48 -3.13 -2.36 -8.10
C THR A 48 -3.13 -1.97 -9.57
N VAL A 49 -4.30 -1.80 -10.19
CA VAL A 49 -4.42 -1.36 -11.59
C VAL A 49 -3.81 0.04 -11.77
N ALA A 50 -4.08 0.97 -10.85
CA ALA A 50 -3.48 2.30 -10.85
C ALA A 50 -1.95 2.23 -10.72
N GLY A 51 -1.42 1.35 -9.86
CA GLY A 51 0.01 1.11 -9.71
C GLY A 51 0.66 0.57 -10.98
N VAL A 52 0.01 -0.37 -11.67
CA VAL A 52 0.48 -0.89 -12.97
C VAL A 52 0.51 0.22 -14.02
N ALA A 53 -0.55 1.03 -14.11
CA ALA A 53 -0.59 2.15 -15.05
C ALA A 53 0.51 3.20 -14.74
N LEU A 54 0.64 3.62 -13.48
CA LEU A 54 1.64 4.59 -13.05
C LEU A 54 3.07 4.07 -13.17
N GLY A 55 3.30 2.76 -12.99
CA GLY A 55 4.60 2.13 -13.16
C GLY A 55 5.17 2.23 -14.58
N THR A 56 4.32 2.48 -15.59
CA THR A 56 4.77 2.72 -16.98
C THR A 56 5.18 4.17 -17.23
N VAL A 57 4.74 5.10 -16.38
CA VAL A 57 4.99 6.55 -16.51
C VAL A 57 6.13 7.01 -15.59
N LEU A 58 6.28 6.37 -14.43
CA LEU A 58 7.26 6.76 -13.41
C LEU A 58 8.63 6.15 -13.69
N THR A 59 9.67 6.97 -13.51
CA THR A 59 11.07 6.52 -13.54
C THR A 59 11.42 5.68 -12.30
N SER A 60 12.47 4.86 -12.39
CA SER A 60 12.95 4.04 -11.26
C SER A 60 13.27 4.86 -10.00
N ALA A 61 13.80 6.08 -10.16
CA ALA A 61 14.06 7.00 -9.06
C ALA A 61 12.76 7.46 -8.37
N GLN A 62 11.71 7.76 -9.15
CA GLN A 62 10.41 8.16 -8.62
C GLN A 62 9.70 7.01 -7.91
N VAL A 63 9.82 5.79 -8.45
CA VAL A 63 9.28 4.58 -7.80
C VAL A 63 9.97 4.34 -6.46
N SER A 64 11.31 4.47 -6.40
CA SER A 64 12.04 4.33 -5.13
C SER A 64 11.64 5.40 -4.10
N ALA A 65 11.45 6.65 -4.52
CA ALA A 65 10.96 7.71 -3.64
C ALA A 65 9.53 7.46 -3.13
N LEU A 66 8.66 6.94 -4.00
CA LEU A 66 7.30 6.55 -3.65
C LEU A 66 7.28 5.39 -2.64
N GLU A 67 8.09 4.35 -2.87
CA GLU A 67 8.23 3.20 -1.95
C GLU A 67 8.75 3.63 -0.58
N ALA A 68 9.78 4.48 -0.54
CA ALA A 68 10.33 5.00 0.71
C ALA A 68 9.29 5.82 1.50
N THR A 69 8.55 6.68 0.80
CA THR A 69 7.50 7.51 1.42
C THR A 69 6.33 6.64 1.91
N GLY A 70 5.89 5.68 1.11
CA GLY A 70 4.84 4.74 1.48
C GLY A 70 5.23 3.85 2.67
N GLY A 71 6.48 3.40 2.72
CA GLY A 71 7.02 2.66 3.86
C GLY A 71 7.00 3.47 5.15
N LEU A 72 7.35 4.76 5.09
CA LEU A 72 7.30 5.65 6.26
C LEU A 72 5.85 5.89 6.75
N VAL A 73 4.91 6.07 5.81
CA VAL A 73 3.48 6.18 6.15
C VAL A 73 2.98 4.90 6.83
N LEU A 74 3.37 3.72 6.34
CA LEU A 74 3.05 2.42 6.96
C LEU A 74 3.62 2.29 8.38
N VAL A 75 4.85 2.77 8.62
CA VAL A 75 5.41 2.83 9.98
C VAL A 75 4.56 3.71 10.88
N GLY A 76 4.10 4.86 10.38
CA GLY A 76 3.17 5.75 11.10
C GLY A 76 1.86 5.06 11.50
N VAL A 77 1.29 4.26 10.59
CA VAL A 77 0.10 3.43 10.88
C VAL A 77 0.43 2.41 11.98
N GLY A 78 1.56 1.72 11.86
CA GLY A 78 2.02 0.73 12.85
C GLY A 78 2.17 1.31 14.26
N LEU A 79 2.76 2.51 14.39
CA LEU A 79 2.86 3.22 15.67
C LEU A 79 1.49 3.55 16.28
N GLY A 80 0.50 3.87 15.43
CA GLY A 80 -0.87 4.09 15.84
C GLY A 80 -1.57 2.82 16.34
N LEU A 81 -1.35 1.69 15.64
CA LEU A 81 -1.89 0.38 16.03
C LEU A 81 -1.29 -0.12 17.35
N LEU A 82 0.02 0.08 17.54
CA LEU A 82 0.74 -0.22 18.79
C LEU A 82 0.39 0.73 19.94
N ARG A 83 -0.44 1.76 19.69
CA ARG A 83 -0.82 2.81 20.65
C ARG A 83 0.37 3.56 21.27
N LEU A 84 1.54 3.53 20.63
CA LEU A 84 2.73 4.27 21.05
C LEU A 84 2.57 5.75 20.73
N ARG A 85 2.18 6.06 19.49
CA ARG A 85 1.95 7.42 18.99
C ARG A 85 0.91 7.38 17.86
N ARG A 86 -0.16 8.16 18.01
CA ARG A 86 -1.12 8.40 16.92
C ARG A 86 -0.61 9.56 16.06
N LEU A 87 -0.17 9.24 14.85
CA LEU A 87 0.14 10.21 13.81
C LEU A 87 -1.10 10.36 12.92
N PRO A 88 -1.45 11.59 12.46
CA PRO A 88 -2.52 11.79 11.50
C PRO A 88 -2.05 11.32 10.11
N VAL A 89 -1.98 10.01 9.92
CA VAL A 89 -1.50 9.38 8.68
C VAL A 89 -2.31 9.77 7.45
N GLY A 90 -3.58 10.13 7.63
CA GLY A 90 -4.42 10.68 6.57
C GLY A 90 -3.87 11.98 6.00
N ASP A 91 -3.31 12.85 6.84
CA ASP A 91 -2.73 14.13 6.43
C ASP A 91 -1.37 13.95 5.73
N LEU A 92 -0.77 12.76 5.87
CA LEU A 92 0.48 12.38 5.20
C LEU A 92 0.26 11.75 3.82
N LEU A 93 -0.97 11.40 3.44
CA LEU A 93 -1.28 10.82 2.13
C LEU A 93 -0.86 11.70 0.94
N PRO A 94 -0.99 13.05 0.96
CA PRO A 94 -0.49 13.90 -0.11
C PRO A 94 1.01 13.75 -0.39
N ALA A 95 1.80 13.31 0.60
CA ALA A 95 3.23 13.08 0.43
C ALA A 95 3.55 12.02 -0.64
N LEU A 96 2.66 11.04 -0.86
CA LEU A 96 2.81 10.02 -1.90
C LEU A 96 2.79 10.63 -3.32
N VAL A 97 2.12 11.75 -3.52
CA VAL A 97 2.11 12.46 -4.81
C VAL A 97 3.28 13.44 -4.89
N ILE A 98 3.60 14.10 -3.79
CA ILE A 98 4.68 15.10 -3.73
C ILE A 98 6.06 14.46 -3.94
N ALA A 99 6.30 13.26 -3.39
CA ALA A 99 7.58 12.57 -3.53
C ALA A 99 8.04 12.37 -4.99
N PRO A 100 7.26 11.72 -5.88
CA PRO A 100 7.67 11.54 -7.28
C PRO A 100 7.74 12.86 -8.06
N LEU A 101 6.95 13.88 -7.70
CA LEU A 101 7.02 15.22 -8.30
C LEU A 101 8.32 15.94 -7.95
N LEU A 102 8.73 15.90 -6.68
CA LEU A 102 10.00 16.46 -6.23
C LEU A 102 11.18 15.75 -6.89
N THR A 103 11.14 14.42 -6.98
CA THR A 103 12.18 13.67 -7.70
C THR A 103 12.24 14.06 -9.18
N ALA A 104 11.10 14.25 -9.84
CA ALA A 104 11.06 14.77 -11.22
C ALA A 104 11.69 16.16 -11.33
N ALA A 105 11.38 17.08 -10.41
CA ALA A 105 11.95 18.43 -10.42
C ALA A 105 13.47 18.41 -10.24
N VAL A 106 13.98 17.56 -9.34
CA VAL A 106 15.43 17.41 -9.11
C VAL A 106 16.13 16.81 -10.34
N VAL A 107 15.51 15.83 -11.00
CA VAL A 107 16.05 15.25 -12.24
C VAL A 107 16.06 16.28 -13.38
N ALA A 108 15.05 17.14 -13.47
CA ALA A 108 14.99 18.17 -14.51
C ALA A 108 15.98 19.33 -14.30
N LEU A 109 16.42 19.56 -13.05
CA LEU A 109 17.37 20.63 -12.71
C LEU A 109 18.84 20.22 -12.84
N ARG A 110 19.10 18.92 -13.03
CA ARG A 110 20.45 18.32 -13.15
C ARG A 110 20.83 18.13 -14.61
#